data_AF-A0A259U1V1-F1
#
_entry.id   AF-A0A259U1V1-F1
#
_cell.length_a   1.000
_cell.length_b   1.000
_cell.length_c   1.000
_cell.angle_alpha   90.00
_cell.angle_beta   90.00
_cell.angle_gamma   90.00
#
_symmetry.space_group_name_H-M   'P 1'
#
loop_
_entity.id
_entity.type
_entity.pdbx_description
1 polymer ?
#
loop_
_entity_poly.entity_id
_entity_poly.type
_entity_poly.pdbx_seq_one_letter_code
_entity_poly.pdbx_strand_id
1 'polypeptide(L)'
;MPKTPAHLRSLPPALAASLTPEASRELADYRTGQERRRRARDAGGWAADPGGVPPFLQAAEAEASGAADLWRRLPMPGPGGGFSDAEVLDAGKKCGLSAESTREALDALRRAELVAFASGGGVVTVGPAGVDG
;
A
#
# COMPACT_ATOMS: atom_id res chain seq x y z
N MET A 1 -5.88 8.27 27.64
CA MET A 1 -4.52 8.55 27.13
C MET A 1 -4.39 10.05 26.92
N PRO A 2 -3.37 10.73 27.48
CA PRO A 2 -3.14 12.14 27.22
C PRO A 2 -2.85 12.33 25.72
N LYS A 3 -3.57 13.24 25.07
CA LYS A 3 -3.35 13.59 23.67
C LYS A 3 -2.12 14.50 23.61
N THR A 4 -1.06 14.05 22.93
CA THR A 4 0.13 14.88 22.69
C THR A 4 -0.28 16.25 22.13
N PRO A 5 0.14 17.36 22.77
CA PRO A 5 -0.20 18.72 22.36
C PRO A 5 0.12 19.00 20.89
N ALA A 6 -0.74 19.76 20.20
CA ALA A 6 -0.62 20.02 18.77
C ALA A 6 0.71 20.69 18.37
N HIS A 7 1.24 21.57 19.23
CA HIS A 7 2.49 22.29 18.99
C HIS A 7 3.73 21.38 19.01
N LEU A 8 3.67 20.19 19.62
CA LEU A 8 4.78 19.23 19.60
C LEU A 8 4.83 18.42 18.30
N ARG A 9 3.72 18.32 17.56
CA ARG A 9 3.58 17.43 16.39
C ARG A 9 4.35 17.90 15.16
N SER A 10 4.66 19.19 15.10
CA SER A 10 5.32 19.86 13.98
C SER A 10 6.70 20.44 14.34
N LEU A 11 7.28 20.00 15.45
CA LEU A 11 8.58 20.50 15.90
C LEU A 11 9.72 20.04 14.97
N PRO A 12 10.52 20.97 14.43
CA PRO A 12 11.74 20.64 13.70
C PRO A 12 12.70 19.85 14.60
N PRO A 13 13.53 18.94 14.04
CA PRO A 13 14.47 18.13 14.80
C PRO A 13 15.40 18.95 15.73
N ALA A 14 15.84 20.12 15.27
CA ALA A 14 16.70 21.02 16.02
C ALA A 14 16.03 21.61 17.28
N LEU A 15 14.72 21.87 17.23
CA LEU A 15 13.94 22.38 18.37
C LEU A 15 13.46 21.27 19.31
N ALA A 16 13.44 20.01 18.84
CA ALA A 16 13.16 18.87 19.70
C ALA A 16 14.29 18.61 20.73
N ALA A 17 15.52 19.04 20.42
CA ALA A 17 16.68 18.88 21.30
C ALA A 17 16.67 19.82 22.52
N SER A 18 15.92 20.92 22.47
CA SER A 18 15.77 21.87 23.58
C SER A 18 14.53 21.62 24.43
N LEU A 19 13.83 20.50 24.22
CA LEU A 19 12.66 20.13 25.01
C LEU A 19 13.05 19.68 26.42
N THR A 20 12.14 19.92 27.37
CA THR A 20 12.25 19.29 28.68
C THR A 20 12.18 17.76 28.56
N PRO A 21 12.72 17.01 29.52
CA PRO A 21 12.66 15.54 29.50
C PRO A 21 11.24 14.99 29.33
N GLU A 22 10.23 15.58 30.01
CA GLU A 22 8.83 15.15 29.85
C GLU A 22 8.29 15.41 28.44
N ALA A 23 8.53 16.60 27.87
CA ALA A 23 8.03 16.95 26.53
C ALA A 23 8.74 16.13 25.42
N SER A 24 10.01 15.79 25.64
CA SER A 24 10.76 14.89 24.75
C SER A 24 10.18 13.48 24.77
N ARG A 25 9.77 12.98 25.94
CA ARG A 25 9.12 11.67 26.10
C ARG A 25 7.76 11.62 25.41
N GLU A 26 6.92 12.64 25.58
CA GLU A 26 5.63 12.75 24.88
C GLU A 26 5.77 12.82 23.35
N LEU A 27 6.80 13.51 22.86
CA LEU A 27 7.11 13.59 21.43
C LEU A 27 7.57 12.24 20.86
N ALA A 28 8.38 11.50 21.62
CA ALA A 28 8.84 10.15 21.25
C ALA A 28 7.66 9.16 21.20
N ASP A 29 6.77 9.19 22.20
CA ASP A 29 5.56 8.36 22.25
C ASP A 29 4.63 8.67 21.07
N TYR A 30 4.46 9.96 20.73
CA TYR A 30 3.68 10.39 19.57
C TYR A 30 4.27 9.87 18.26
N ARG A 31 5.58 10.04 18.04
CA ARG A 31 6.28 9.57 16.84
C ARG A 31 6.20 8.05 16.71
N THR A 32 6.43 7.32 17.80
CA THR A 32 6.28 5.86 17.85
C THR A 32 4.86 5.42 17.54
N GLY A 33 3.85 6.15 18.04
CA GLY A 33 2.44 5.91 17.72
C GLY A 33 2.10 6.17 16.25
N GLN A 34 2.64 7.24 15.65
CA GLN A 34 2.51 7.52 14.21
C GLN A 34 3.19 6.45 13.38
N GLU A 35 4.38 6.01 13.77
CA GLU A 35 5.13 4.97 13.07
C GLU A 35 4.41 3.61 13.16
N ARG A 36 3.83 3.27 14.32
CA ARG A 36 2.96 2.08 14.45
C ARG A 36 1.73 2.16 13.57
N ARG A 37 1.05 3.31 13.51
CA ARG A 37 -0.13 3.49 12.65
C ARG A 37 0.24 3.45 11.18
N ARG A 38 1.38 4.03 10.81
CA ARG A 38 1.93 3.95 9.46
C ARG A 38 2.26 2.50 9.11
N ARG A 39 2.99 1.77 9.97
CA ARG A 39 3.22 0.33 9.79
C ARG A 39 1.93 -0.48 9.76
N ALA A 40 0.93 -0.16 10.57
CA ALA A 40 -0.36 -0.85 10.56
C ALA A 40 -1.18 -0.55 9.29
N ARG A 41 -1.02 0.64 8.70
CA ARG A 41 -1.61 0.99 7.39
C ARG A 41 -0.82 0.38 6.23
N ASP A 42 0.50 0.27 6.37
CA ASP A 42 1.39 -0.33 5.37
C ASP A 42 1.33 -1.87 5.41
N ALA A 43 1.04 -2.46 6.57
CA ALA A 43 0.80 -3.89 6.78
C ALA A 43 -0.70 -4.25 6.67
N GLY A 44 -1.59 -3.27 6.82
CA GLY A 44 -3.03 -3.43 6.73
C GLY A 44 -3.47 -3.29 5.30
N GLY A 45 -3.53 -4.42 4.62
CA GLY A 45 -4.25 -4.55 3.36
C GLY A 45 -5.72 -4.14 3.46
N TRP A 46 -6.52 -4.43 2.44
CA TRP A 46 -7.96 -4.13 2.44
C TRP A 46 -8.73 -4.66 3.65
N ALA A 47 -8.21 -5.65 4.36
CA ALA A 47 -8.74 -6.14 5.64
C ALA A 47 -8.75 -5.08 6.76
N ALA A 48 -7.90 -4.05 6.69
CA ALA A 48 -7.86 -2.95 7.65
C ALA A 48 -8.65 -1.71 7.18
N ASP A 49 -9.17 -1.73 5.94
CA ASP A 49 -10.00 -0.66 5.41
C ASP A 49 -11.47 -0.88 5.87
N PRO A 50 -12.13 0.12 6.47
CA PRO A 50 -13.54 0.00 6.85
C PRO A 50 -14.47 -0.24 5.65
N GLY A 51 -14.05 0.11 4.44
CA GLY A 51 -14.77 -0.20 3.19
C GLY A 51 -14.53 -1.60 2.65
N GLY A 52 -13.57 -2.35 3.21
CA GLY A 52 -13.16 -3.67 2.73
C GLY A 52 -12.61 -3.64 1.30
N VAL A 53 -12.56 -4.81 0.66
CA VAL A 53 -12.09 -4.95 -0.73
C VAL A 53 -13.12 -4.35 -1.70
N PRO A 54 -12.74 -3.42 -2.60
CA PRO A 54 -13.63 -2.83 -3.58
C PRO A 54 -14.33 -3.89 -4.44
N PRO A 55 -15.59 -3.71 -4.85
CA PRO A 55 -16.34 -4.72 -5.59
C PRO A 55 -15.64 -5.26 -6.84
N PHE A 56 -14.95 -4.40 -7.60
CA PHE A 56 -14.22 -4.80 -8.80
C PHE A 56 -12.98 -5.67 -8.51
N LEU A 57 -12.47 -5.67 -7.27
CA LEU A 57 -11.35 -6.52 -6.82
C LEU A 57 -11.81 -7.79 -6.09
N GLN A 58 -13.09 -7.91 -5.73
CA GLN A 58 -13.59 -9.03 -4.92
C GLN A 58 -13.41 -10.38 -5.62
N ALA A 59 -13.63 -10.44 -6.93
CA ALA A 59 -13.45 -11.68 -7.71
C ALA A 59 -11.98 -12.13 -7.71
N ALA A 60 -11.04 -11.20 -7.95
CA ALA A 60 -9.61 -11.49 -7.94
C ALA A 60 -9.11 -11.86 -6.53
N GLU A 61 -9.58 -11.17 -5.49
CA GLU A 61 -9.23 -11.47 -4.10
C GLU A 61 -9.79 -12.83 -3.63
N ALA A 62 -10.98 -13.21 -4.09
CA ALA A 62 -11.57 -14.51 -3.78
C ALA A 62 -10.83 -15.66 -4.49
N GLU A 63 -10.26 -15.40 -5.67
CA GLU A 63 -9.46 -16.37 -6.41
C GLU A 63 -8.04 -16.49 -5.85
N ALA A 64 -7.41 -15.37 -5.50
CA ALA A 64 -6.06 -15.33 -4.94
C ALA A 64 -5.98 -14.26 -3.84
N SER A 65 -5.76 -14.72 -2.61
CA SER A 65 -5.68 -13.81 -1.47
C SER A 65 -4.47 -12.86 -1.59
N GLY A 66 -4.70 -11.58 -1.35
CA GLY A 66 -3.72 -10.52 -1.52
C GLY A 66 -3.66 -9.93 -2.93
N ALA A 67 -4.51 -10.37 -3.87
CA ALA A 67 -4.64 -9.77 -5.19
C ALA A 67 -5.06 -8.29 -5.11
N ALA A 68 -5.98 -7.96 -4.21
CA ALA A 68 -6.45 -6.59 -4.06
C ALA A 68 -5.36 -5.67 -3.49
N ASP A 69 -4.54 -6.18 -2.58
CA ASP A 69 -3.40 -5.44 -2.02
C ASP A 69 -2.27 -5.29 -3.04
N LEU A 70 -2.01 -6.32 -3.84
CA LEU A 70 -1.06 -6.28 -4.94
C LEU A 70 -1.47 -5.22 -5.98
N TRP A 71 -2.73 -5.20 -6.41
CA TRP A 71 -3.24 -4.20 -7.35
C TRP A 71 -3.07 -2.77 -6.84
N ARG A 72 -3.38 -2.52 -5.55
CA ARG A 72 -3.20 -1.22 -4.92
C ARG A 72 -1.73 -0.76 -4.90
N ARG A 73 -0.78 -1.70 -4.86
CA ARG A 73 0.67 -1.41 -4.89
C ARG A 73 1.26 -1.26 -6.29
N LEU A 74 0.51 -1.63 -7.33
CA LEU A 74 0.87 -1.45 -8.74
C LEU A 74 0.13 -0.22 -9.29
N PRO A 75 0.56 1.02 -8.99
CA PRO A 75 -0.15 2.22 -9.45
C PRO A 75 -0.31 2.22 -10.97
N MET A 76 -1.37 2.87 -11.50
CA MET A 76 -1.53 3.04 -12.94
C MET A 76 -0.23 3.59 -13.54
N PRO A 77 0.41 2.88 -14.48
CA PRO A 77 1.65 3.37 -15.04
C PRO A 77 1.43 4.69 -15.76
N GLY A 78 2.38 5.62 -15.61
CA GLY A 78 2.41 6.84 -16.42
C GLY A 78 2.61 6.53 -17.91
N PRO A 79 2.53 7.54 -18.79
CA PRO A 79 2.70 7.33 -20.23
C PRO A 79 4.08 6.70 -20.51
N GLY A 80 4.09 5.43 -20.91
CA GLY A 80 5.26 4.77 -21.49
C GLY A 80 5.95 3.64 -20.70
N GLY A 81 5.40 3.11 -19.60
CA GLY A 81 6.08 1.97 -18.94
C GLY A 81 5.21 1.10 -18.06
N GLY A 82 5.12 -0.20 -18.35
CA GLY A 82 4.58 -1.20 -17.42
C GLY A 82 5.60 -1.60 -16.34
N PHE A 83 5.14 -2.29 -15.30
CA PHE A 83 5.96 -2.88 -14.26
C PHE A 83 6.71 -4.10 -14.79
N SER A 84 8.02 -4.14 -14.59
CA SER A 84 8.79 -5.36 -14.81
C SER A 84 8.40 -6.46 -13.81
N ASP A 85 8.69 -7.71 -14.14
CA ASP A 85 8.48 -8.85 -13.24
C ASP A 85 9.17 -8.64 -11.88
N ALA A 86 10.35 -8.01 -11.86
CA ALA A 86 11.07 -7.71 -10.63
C ALA A 86 10.31 -6.72 -9.73
N GLU A 87 9.70 -5.70 -10.33
CA GLU A 87 8.88 -4.72 -9.60
C GLU A 87 7.59 -5.34 -9.07
N VAL A 88 6.97 -6.22 -9.85
CA VAL A 88 5.78 -6.96 -9.43
C VAL A 88 6.10 -7.89 -8.25
N LEU A 89 7.21 -8.61 -8.31
CA LEU A 89 7.66 -9.49 -7.21
C LEU A 89 8.03 -8.69 -5.94
N ASP A 90 8.65 -7.52 -6.09
CA ASP A 90 8.94 -6.63 -4.96
C ASP A 90 7.64 -6.08 -4.34
N ALA A 91 6.64 -5.73 -5.16
CA ALA A 91 5.32 -5.32 -4.68
C ALA A 91 4.62 -6.46 -3.91
N GLY A 92 4.63 -7.68 -4.44
CA GLY A 92 4.08 -8.87 -3.79
C GLY A 92 4.74 -9.15 -2.44
N LYS A 93 6.07 -9.08 -2.37
CA LYS A 93 6.82 -9.22 -1.11
C LYS A 93 6.41 -8.19 -0.06
N LYS A 94 6.15 -6.94 -0.46
CA LYS A 94 5.67 -5.89 0.44
C LYS A 94 4.23 -6.13 0.92
N CYS A 95 3.45 -6.95 0.22
CA CYS A 95 2.15 -7.48 0.67
C CYS A 95 2.28 -8.77 1.50
N GLY A 96 3.49 -9.29 1.74
CA GLY A 96 3.69 -10.56 2.42
C GLY A 96 3.46 -11.79 1.53
N LEU A 97 3.37 -11.63 0.21
CA LEU A 97 3.20 -12.72 -0.74
C LEU A 97 4.55 -13.38 -1.06
N SER A 98 4.52 -14.70 -1.26
CA SER A 98 5.63 -15.43 -1.88
C SER A 98 5.72 -15.11 -3.37
N ALA A 99 6.82 -15.49 -4.04
CA ALA A 99 6.93 -15.31 -5.49
C ALA A 99 5.86 -16.08 -6.28
N GLU A 100 5.46 -17.26 -5.79
CA GLU A 100 4.40 -18.08 -6.37
C GLU A 100 3.03 -17.42 -6.16
N SER A 101 2.71 -17.06 -4.92
CA SER A 101 1.45 -16.38 -4.56
C SER A 101 1.32 -15.02 -5.24
N THR A 102 2.43 -14.32 -5.51
CA THR A 102 2.43 -13.07 -6.28
C THR A 102 2.03 -13.31 -7.74
N ARG A 103 2.50 -14.41 -8.34
CA ARG A 103 2.12 -14.79 -9.71
C ARG A 103 0.66 -15.22 -9.79
N GLU A 104 0.19 -16.00 -8.82
CA GLU A 104 -1.22 -16.38 -8.71
C GLU A 104 -2.13 -15.16 -8.57
N ALA A 105 -1.76 -14.22 -7.69
CA ALA A 105 -2.46 -12.95 -7.52
C ALA A 105 -2.45 -12.12 -8.82
N LEU A 106 -1.33 -12.09 -9.54
CA LEU A 106 -1.22 -11.41 -10.82
C LEU A 106 -2.12 -12.05 -11.89
N ASP A 107 -2.17 -13.39 -11.95
CA ASP A 107 -3.02 -14.12 -12.89
C ASP A 107 -4.51 -13.92 -12.57
N ALA A 108 -4.89 -13.88 -11.30
CA ALA A 108 -6.25 -13.55 -10.87
C ALA A 108 -6.65 -12.12 -11.30
N LEU A 109 -5.77 -11.14 -11.09
CA LEU A 109 -5.97 -9.77 -11.56
C LEU A 109 -6.08 -9.69 -13.09
N ARG A 110 -5.33 -10.51 -13.81
CA ARG A 110 -5.39 -10.58 -15.27
C ARG A 110 -6.71 -11.15 -15.75
N ARG A 111 -7.19 -12.22 -15.12
CA ARG A 111 -8.51 -12.82 -15.42
C ARG A 111 -9.65 -11.86 -15.13
N ALA A 112 -9.50 -11.01 -14.12
CA ALA A 112 -10.43 -9.93 -13.82
C ALA A 112 -10.27 -8.69 -14.72
N GLU A 113 -9.39 -8.73 -15.73
CA GLU A 113 -9.11 -7.63 -16.66
C GLU A 113 -8.58 -6.34 -15.99
N LEU A 114 -7.99 -6.47 -14.80
CA LEU A 114 -7.43 -5.36 -14.00
C LEU A 114 -5.94 -5.14 -14.24
N VAL A 115 -5.28 -6.11 -14.87
CA VAL A 115 -3.91 -5.98 -15.38
C VAL A 115 -3.80 -6.61 -16.77
N ALA A 116 -2.92 -6.06 -17.59
CA ALA A 116 -2.57 -6.59 -18.90
C ALA A 116 -1.06 -6.75 -19.02
N PHE A 117 -0.62 -7.73 -19.82
CA PHE A 117 0.79 -7.85 -20.17
C PHE A 117 1.11 -6.97 -21.38
N ALA A 118 2.07 -6.07 -21.22
CA ALA A 118 2.55 -5.23 -22.31
C ALA A 118 3.34 -6.05 -23.33
N SER A 119 3.22 -5.70 -24.61
CA SER A 119 3.87 -6.39 -25.74
C SER A 119 5.41 -6.43 -25.67
N GLY A 120 6.02 -5.60 -24.81
CA GLY A 120 7.47 -5.52 -24.58
C GLY A 120 7.97 -6.26 -23.32
N GLY A 121 7.11 -7.02 -22.65
CA GLY A 121 7.39 -7.59 -21.33
C GLY A 121 7.06 -6.58 -20.23
N GLY A 122 6.26 -7.00 -19.26
CA GLY A 122 5.82 -6.18 -18.13
C GLY A 122 4.31 -6.16 -17.95
N VAL A 123 3.88 -5.72 -16.77
CA VAL A 123 2.50 -5.66 -16.31
C VAL A 123 2.02 -4.22 -16.31
N VAL A 124 0.86 -3.97 -16.88
CA VAL A 124 0.20 -2.67 -16.86
C VAL A 124 -1.08 -2.85 -16.06
N THR A 125 -1.31 -2.04 -15.02
CA THR A 125 -2.63 -1.97 -14.41
C THR A 125 -3.59 -1.29 -15.38
N VAL A 126 -4.77 -1.89 -15.51
CA VAL A 126 -5.87 -1.36 -16.29
C VAL A 126 -6.85 -0.81 -15.27
N GLY A 127 -7.31 0.43 -15.47
CA GLY A 127 -8.42 0.94 -14.70
C GLY A 127 -9.65 0.05 -14.93
N PRO A 128 -10.61 -0.03 -13.99
CA PRO A 128 -11.87 -0.71 -14.25
C PRO A 128 -12.45 -0.10 -15.53
N ALA A 129 -12.68 -0.93 -16.55
CA ALA A 129 -13.16 -0.46 -17.84
C ALA A 129 -14.45 0.36 -17.65
N GLY A 130 -14.40 1.65 -18.00
CA GLY A 130 -15.58 2.52 -18.01
C GLY A 130 -15.79 3.45 -16.80
N VAL A 131 -14.85 4.36 -16.56
CA VAL A 131 -15.23 5.73 -16.16
C VAL A 131 -14.57 6.67 -17.16
N ASP A 132 -15.35 6.97 -18.21
CA ASP A 132 -15.09 8.07 -19.13
C ASP A 132 -14.79 9.35 -18.34
N GLY A 133 -13.68 10.00 -18.71
CA GLY A 133 -13.45 11.42 -18.49
C GLY A 133 -13.39 12.10 -19.85
#